data_AF-E5CG89-F1
#
_entry.id   AF-E5CG89-F1
#
_cell.length_a   1.000
_cell.length_b   1.000
_cell.length_c   1.000
_cell.angle_alpha   90.00
_cell.angle_beta   90.00
_cell.angle_gamma   90.00
#
_symmetry.space_group_name_H-M   'P 1'
#
loop_
_entity.id
_entity.type
_entity.pdbx_description
1 polymer ?
#
loop_
_entity_poly.entity_id
_entity_poly.type
_entity_poly.pdbx_seq_one_letter_code
_entity_poly.pdbx_strand_id
1 'polypeptide(L)' 'MKPFDLEKAKAGASVCTRDGSKARIVCFDASNKRFPLVALIKDFNNSDEYPVLYTKEGRFFDGEKDNPEDLCMKDG' A
#
# COMPACT_ATOMS: atom_id res chain seq x y z
N MET A 1 -4.88 9.02 9.12
CA MET A 1 -4.16 8.53 7.93
C MET A 1 -4.11 9.62 6.89
N LYS A 2 -2.93 9.87 6.35
CA LYS A 2 -2.72 10.83 5.26
C LYS A 2 -2.80 10.13 3.91
N PRO A 3 -3.12 10.86 2.81
CA PRO A 3 -3.03 10.32 1.45
C PRO A 3 -1.67 9.67 1.22
N PHE A 4 -1.64 8.59 0.45
CA PHE A 4 -0.40 7.91 0.07
C PHE A 4 0.56 8.86 -0.64
N ASP A 5 1.85 8.73 -0.34
CA ASP A 5 2.92 9.51 -0.94
C ASP A 5 4.07 8.55 -1.31
N LEU A 6 4.24 8.34 -2.62
CA LEU A 6 5.20 7.39 -3.16
C LEU A 6 6.64 7.73 -2.78
N GLU A 7 7.00 9.01 -2.78
CA GLU A 7 8.37 9.43 -2.52
C GLU A 7 8.70 9.31 -1.03
N LYS A 8 7.76 9.63 -0.13
CA LYS A 8 7.92 9.35 1.29
C LYS A 8 8.00 7.85 1.58
N ALA A 9 7.18 7.04 0.91
CA ALA A 9 7.22 5.59 1.09
C ALA A 9 8.57 5.00 0.63
N LYS A 10 9.12 5.44 -0.50
CA LYS A 10 10.49 5.09 -0.94
C LYS A 10 11.56 5.54 0.06
N ALA A 11 11.34 6.68 0.73
CA ALA A 11 12.22 7.18 1.79
C ALA A 11 12.08 6.42 3.13
N GLY A 12 11.23 5.38 3.18
CA GLY A 12 11.05 4.52 4.36
C GLY A 12 9.99 4.99 5.34
N ALA A 13 9.15 5.97 4.98
CA ALA A 13 8.02 6.36 5.82
C ALA A 13 7.01 5.23 5.94
N SER A 14 6.40 5.11 7.12
CA SER A 14 5.44 4.03 7.41
C SER A 14 4.14 4.17 6.63
N VAL A 15 3.64 3.03 6.14
CA VAL A 15 2.37 2.92 5.41
C VAL A 15 1.43 1.91 6.08
N CYS A 16 0.14 2.03 5.79
CA CYS A 16 -0.88 1.05 6.13
C CYS A 16 -1.99 1.12 5.07
N THR A 17 -2.87 0.12 5.03
CA THR A 17 -4.12 0.24 4.26
C THR A 17 -5.06 1.25 4.92
N ARG A 18 -6.04 1.74 4.17
CA ARG A 18 -7.02 2.74 4.62
C ARG A 18 -7.90 2.26 5.77
N ASP A 19 -8.12 0.96 5.90
CA ASP A 19 -8.79 0.34 7.05
C ASP A 19 -7.88 0.13 8.28
N GLY A 20 -6.56 0.33 8.12
CA GLY A 20 -5.57 0.33 9.20
C GLY A 20 -4.69 -0.93 9.26
N SER A 21 -4.84 -1.87 8.35
CA SER A 21 -3.98 -3.06 8.26
C SER A 21 -2.52 -2.66 7.98
N LYS A 22 -1.57 -3.31 8.67
CA LYS A 22 -0.13 -3.02 8.50
C LYS A 22 0.30 -3.41 7.09
N ALA A 23 1.03 -2.51 6.45
CA ALA A 23 1.57 -2.72 5.11
C ALA A 23 3.06 -2.41 5.10
N ARG A 24 3.83 -3.15 4.29
CA ARG A 24 5.20 -2.78 3.92
C ARG A 24 5.41 -2.98 2.43
N ILE A 25 5.91 -1.96 1.74
CA ILE A 25 6.21 -2.06 0.31
C ILE A 25 7.55 -2.77 0.14
N VAL A 26 7.58 -3.79 -0.72
CA VAL A 26 8.77 -4.62 -0.99
C VAL A 26 9.29 -4.48 -2.41
N CYS A 27 8.51 -3.90 -3.33
CA CYS A 27 8.93 -3.60 -4.69
C CYS A 27 8.14 -2.39 -5.19
N PHE A 28 8.81 -1.51 -5.94
CA PHE A 28 8.24 -0.26 -6.47
C PHE A 28 8.12 -0.25 -8.01
N ASP A 29 8.60 -1.30 -8.65
CA ASP A 29 8.89 -1.37 -10.09
C ASP A 29 8.61 -2.76 -10.69
N ALA A 30 7.63 -3.50 -10.13
CA ALA A 30 7.21 -4.77 -10.70
C ALA A 30 6.84 -4.56 -12.18
N SER A 31 7.08 -5.58 -13.01
CA SER A 31 6.79 -5.55 -14.46
C SER A 31 5.28 -5.63 -14.75
N ASN A 32 4.50 -4.74 -14.14
CA ASN A 32 3.09 -4.52 -14.30
C ASN A 32 2.86 -3.01 -14.44
N LYS A 33 2.45 -2.57 -15.64
CA LYS A 33 2.32 -1.15 -15.96
C LYS A 33 1.25 -0.43 -15.13
N ARG A 34 0.20 -1.13 -14.70
CA ARG A 34 -0.94 -0.55 -13.97
C ARG A 34 -0.73 -0.62 -12.46
N PHE A 35 -0.18 -1.73 -11.97
CA PHE A 35 0.07 -1.97 -10.55
C PHE A 35 1.53 -2.36 -10.29
N PRO A 36 2.48 -1.41 -10.38
CA PRO A 36 3.91 -1.70 -10.24
C PRO A 36 4.38 -1.85 -8.79
N LEU A 37 3.59 -1.44 -7.79
CA LEU A 37 3.97 -1.57 -6.39
C LEU A 37 3.56 -2.95 -5.87
N VAL A 38 4.43 -3.59 -5.09
CA VAL A 38 4.11 -4.81 -4.34
C VAL A 38 4.23 -4.48 -2.86
N ALA A 39 3.16 -4.66 -2.10
CA ALA A 39 3.19 -4.56 -0.65
C ALA A 39 2.80 -5.89 0.00
N LEU A 40 3.37 -6.14 1.17
CA LEU A 40 2.99 -7.23 2.03
C LEU A 40 2.06 -6.69 3.11
N ILE A 41 0.85 -7.25 3.14
CA ILE A 41 -0.24 -6.83 4.04
C ILE A 41 -0.38 -7.88 5.13
N LYS A 42 -0.43 -7.43 6.39
CA LYS A 42 -0.71 -8.32 7.51
C LYS A 42 -2.16 -8.79 7.48
N ASP A 43 -2.38 -10.07 7.72
CA ASP A 43 -3.72 -10.63 7.92
C ASP A 43 -4.42 -10.01 9.15
N PHE A 44 -5.71 -10.29 9.30
CA PHE A 44 -6.52 -9.77 10.40
C PHE A 44 -6.03 -10.20 11.80
N ASN A 45 -5.29 -11.31 11.90
CA ASN A 45 -4.70 -11.81 13.13
C ASN A 45 -3.28 -11.26 13.38
N ASN A 46 -2.73 -10.48 12.45
CA ASN A 46 -1.34 -10.06 12.39
C ASN A 46 -0.31 -11.23 12.35
N SER A 47 -0.73 -12.46 12.04
CA SER A 47 0.14 -13.64 11.97
C SER A 47 0.98 -13.61 10.72
N ASP A 48 0.33 -13.65 9.56
CA ASP A 48 0.99 -13.82 8.27
C ASP A 48 0.92 -12.54 7.43
N GLU A 49 1.74 -12.52 6.39
CA GLU A 49 1.71 -11.47 5.37
C GLU A 49 1.39 -12.08 4.01
N TYR A 50 0.60 -11.37 3.20
CA TYR A 50 0.31 -11.75 1.82
C TYR A 50 0.64 -10.61 0.84
N PRO A 51 1.11 -10.91 -0.38
CA PRO A 51 1.44 -9.90 -1.36
C PRO A 51 0.20 -9.34 -2.06
N VAL A 52 0.18 -8.02 -2.23
CA VAL A 52 -0.86 -7.28 -2.95
C VAL A 52 -0.20 -6.25 -3.88
N LEU A 53 -0.78 -6.06 -5.06
CA LEU A 53 -0.31 -5.11 -6.06
C LEU A 53 -1.06 -3.78 -5.95
N TYR A 54 -0.34 -2.66 -6.11
CA TYR A 54 -0.91 -1.31 -6.05
C TYR A 54 -0.44 -0.44 -7.21
N THR A 55 -1.26 0.55 -7.57
CA THR A 55 -0.85 1.62 -8.49
C THR A 55 0.22 2.50 -7.85
N LYS A 56 0.84 3.40 -8.63
CA LYS A 56 1.85 4.35 -8.09
C LYS A 56 1.26 5.33 -7.08
N GLU A 57 -0.05 5.52 -7.12
CA GLU A 57 -0.84 6.35 -6.20
C GLU A 57 -1.30 5.54 -4.98
N GLY A 58 -0.87 4.29 -4.84
CA GLY A 58 -1.19 3.43 -3.70
C GLY A 58 -2.60 2.81 -3.77
N ARG A 59 -3.23 2.76 -4.95
CA ARG A 59 -4.61 2.27 -5.10
C ARG A 59 -4.64 0.75 -5.26
N PHE A 60 -5.53 0.09 -4.53
CA PHE A 60 -5.78 -1.36 -4.67
C PHE A 60 -6.58 -1.67 -5.94
N PHE A 61 -7.53 -0.78 -6.24
CA PHE A 61 -8.34 -0.80 -7.44
C PHE A 61 -8.26 0.57 -8.11
N ASP A 62 -8.15 0.62 -9.43
CA ASP A 62 -7.93 1.88 -10.15
C ASP A 62 -9.23 2.64 -10.50
N GLY A 63 -10.27 2.40 -9.70
CA GLY A 63 -11.50 3.17 -9.74
C GLY A 63 -11.36 4.55 -9.10
N GLU A 64 -12.35 5.39 -9.36
CA GLU A 64 -12.41 6.75 -8.83
C GLU A 64 -12.68 6.79 -7.31
N LYS A 65 -13.33 5.75 -6.78
CA LYS A 65 -13.68 5.67 -5.36
C LYS A 65 -12.54 5.11 -4.53
N ASP A 66 -12.34 5.72 -3.36
CA ASP A 66 -11.44 5.20 -2.34
C ASP A 66 -11.84 3.78 -1.93
N ASN A 67 -10.85 2.92 -1.75
CA ASN A 67 -11.01 1.55 -1.30
C ASN A 67 -10.42 1.37 0.11
N PRO A 68 -11.05 0.58 1.00
CA PRO A 68 -10.48 0.23 2.32
C PRO A 68 -9.07 -0.36 2.25
N GLU A 69 -8.72 -1.01 1.15
CA GLU A 69 -7.41 -1.63 0.94
C GLU A 69 -6.36 -0.68 0.36
N ASP A 70 -6.73 0.55 -0.04
CA ASP A 70 -5.78 1.54 -0.55
C ASP A 70 -4.68 1.86 0.47
N LEU A 71 -3.44 2.00 0.01
CA LEU A 71 -2.34 2.44 0.85
C LEU A 71 -2.55 3.88 1.31
N CYS A 72 -2.03 4.17 2.50
CA CYS A 72 -2.02 5.47 3.16
C CYS A 72 -0.71 5.66 3.91
N MET A 73 -0.34 6.91 4.17
CA MET A 73 0.74 7.18 5.11
C MET A 73 0.21 7.07 6.54
N LYS A 74 0.95 6.33 7.38
CA LYS A 74 0.65 6.23 8.81
C LYS A 74 1.03 7.55 9.48
N ASP A 75 0.15 8.09 10.31
CA ASP A 75 0.51 9.23 11.16
C ASP A 75 1.51 8.73 12.22
N GLY A 76 2.61 9.47 12.39
CA GLY A 76 3.68 9.15 13.34
C GLY A 76 3.27 9.31 14.78
#